data_AF-A0A939GFU8-F1
#
_entry.id   AF-A0A939GFU8-F1
#
_cell.length_a   1.000
_cell.length_b   1.000
_cell.length_c   1.000
_cell.angle_alpha   90.00
_cell.angle_beta   90.00
_cell.angle_gamma   90.00
#
_symmetry.space_group_name_H-M   'P 1'
#
loop_
_entity.id
_entity.type
_entity.pdbx_description
1 polymer ?
#
loop_
_entity_poly.entity_id
_entity_poly.type
_entity_poly.pdbx_seq_one_letter_code
_entity_poly.pdbx_strand_id
1 'polypeptide(L)'
;MAKDLFHEAVRQALLTDGWSVTHDGYRLMTDLLKDALTVDLGAERLITAERGIEKIAVEVKSFLGDSLIYDFHSAVGQMLVYQVNLDLQEPDRLLYLAIPEPTYERMSRQRVFEVVAERYKLNFVVYEPLNKQIVKWIAHNK
;
A
#
# COMPACT_ATOMS: atom_id res chain seq x y z
N MET A 1 -0.65 13.55 -12.08
CA MET A 1 -0.74 12.80 -13.36
C MET A 1 -0.21 11.38 -13.26
N ALA A 2 1.09 11.13 -12.98
CA ALA A 2 1.58 9.75 -12.85
C ALA A 2 1.00 9.01 -11.62
N LYS A 3 0.98 9.68 -10.45
CA LYS A 3 0.37 9.14 -9.20
C LYS A 3 -1.09 8.73 -9.43
N ASP A 4 -1.85 9.57 -10.14
CA ASP A 4 -3.26 9.31 -10.46
C ASP A 4 -3.44 8.10 -11.40
N LEU A 5 -2.53 7.89 -12.37
CA LEU A 5 -2.57 6.74 -13.27
C LEU A 5 -2.38 5.42 -12.52
N PHE A 6 -1.36 5.35 -11.65
CA PHE A 6 -1.09 4.15 -10.87
C PHE A 6 -2.20 3.85 -9.87
N HIS A 7 -2.76 4.90 -9.25
CA HIS A 7 -3.89 4.78 -8.35
C HIS A 7 -5.13 4.20 -9.05
N GLU A 8 -5.48 4.72 -10.22
CA GLU A 8 -6.58 4.19 -11.04
C GLU A 8 -6.30 2.76 -11.52
N ALA A 9 -5.05 2.44 -11.86
CA ALA A 9 -4.66 1.08 -12.22
C ALA A 9 -4.88 0.08 -11.07
N VAL A 10 -4.45 0.44 -9.85
CA VAL A 10 -4.65 -0.41 -8.67
C VAL A 10 -6.13 -0.55 -8.32
N ARG A 11 -6.89 0.54 -8.36
CA ARG A 11 -8.34 0.53 -8.14
C ARG A 11 -9.03 -0.44 -9.08
N GLN A 12 -8.72 -0.37 -10.37
CA GLN A 12 -9.33 -1.25 -11.36
C GLN A 12 -8.85 -2.70 -11.23
N ALA A 13 -7.59 -2.92 -10.84
CA ALA A 13 -7.04 -4.24 -10.56
C ALA A 13 -7.76 -4.91 -9.38
N LEU A 14 -8.05 -4.18 -8.31
CA LEU A 14 -8.84 -4.67 -7.18
C LEU A 14 -10.26 -5.08 -7.61
N LEU A 15 -10.95 -4.22 -8.37
CA LEU A 15 -12.29 -4.52 -8.89
C LEU A 15 -12.30 -5.77 -9.77
N THR A 16 -11.28 -5.93 -10.62
CA THR A 16 -11.14 -7.09 -11.52
C THR A 16 -10.83 -8.37 -10.74
N ASP A 17 -10.10 -8.27 -9.62
CA ASP A 17 -9.78 -9.38 -8.70
C ASP A 17 -10.93 -9.70 -7.71
N GLY A 18 -12.12 -9.11 -7.94
CA GLY A 18 -13.34 -9.39 -7.19
C GLY A 18 -13.45 -8.65 -5.85
N TRP A 19 -12.65 -7.62 -5.61
CA TRP A 19 -12.79 -6.75 -4.45
C TRP A 19 -13.83 -5.66 -4.69
N SER A 20 -14.59 -5.33 -3.66
CA SER A 20 -15.49 -4.17 -3.65
C SER A 20 -14.77 -2.98 -3.02
N VAL A 21 -14.42 -1.97 -3.82
CA VAL A 21 -13.79 -0.74 -3.30
C VAL A 21 -14.82 0.05 -2.48
N THR A 22 -14.55 0.21 -1.18
CA THR A 22 -15.45 0.88 -0.23
C THR A 22 -15.18 2.37 -0.11
N HIS A 23 -13.90 2.77 -0.14
CA HIS A 23 -13.49 4.17 -0.15
C HIS A 23 -12.24 4.33 -1.00
N ASP A 24 -12.19 5.44 -1.72
CA ASP A 24 -11.09 5.80 -2.61
C ASP A 24 -10.55 7.17 -2.21
N GLY A 25 -9.62 7.17 -1.25
CA GLY A 25 -9.30 8.34 -0.42
C GLY A 25 -9.72 8.19 1.04
N TYR A 26 -9.61 6.98 1.58
CA TYR A 26 -9.76 6.76 3.01
C TYR A 26 -8.66 7.52 3.77
N ARG A 27 -9.06 8.40 4.66
CA ARG A 27 -8.14 9.17 5.51
C ARG A 27 -8.01 8.45 6.84
N LEU A 28 -6.79 8.05 7.15
CA LEU A 28 -6.45 7.66 8.51
C LEU A 28 -6.50 8.89 9.40
N MET A 29 -7.55 9.00 10.20
CA MET A 29 -7.60 9.97 11.28
C MET A 29 -6.58 9.53 12.32
N THR A 30 -5.76 10.41 12.88
CA THR A 30 -4.85 10.01 13.96
C THR A 30 -4.72 11.14 14.96
N ASP A 31 -4.96 10.82 16.23
CA ASP A 31 -4.65 11.66 17.38
C ASP A 31 -3.20 11.46 17.86
N LEU A 32 -2.48 10.49 17.29
CA LEU A 32 -1.07 10.20 17.60
C LEU A 32 -0.11 11.26 17.04
N LEU A 33 -0.58 12.14 16.16
CA LEU A 33 0.21 13.17 15.51
C LEU A 33 -0.44 14.54 15.66
N LYS A 34 0.40 15.58 15.78
CA LYS A 34 -0.04 16.97 15.82
C LYS A 34 -0.04 17.58 14.42
N ASP A 35 -1.15 18.26 14.11
CA ASP A 35 -1.46 19.18 13.01
C ASP A 35 -0.74 18.92 11.66
N ALA A 36 0.53 19.30 11.50
CA ALA A 36 1.22 19.22 10.20
C ALA A 36 1.42 17.78 9.70
N LEU A 37 1.81 16.84 10.59
CA LEU A 37 2.00 15.44 10.21
C LEU A 37 0.66 14.72 9.98
N THR A 38 -0.38 15.14 10.67
CA THR A 38 -1.76 14.65 10.49
C THR A 38 -2.33 15.12 9.15
N VAL A 39 -1.99 16.33 8.70
CA VAL A 39 -2.36 16.84 7.37
C VAL A 39 -1.65 16.05 6.27
N ASP A 40 -0.36 15.75 6.39
CA ASP A 40 0.36 14.99 5.37
C ASP A 40 -0.11 13.54 5.28
N LEU A 41 -0.30 12.85 6.42
CA LEU A 41 -0.82 11.48 6.43
C LEU A 41 -2.31 11.40 6.09
N GLY A 42 -3.09 12.45 6.41
CA GLY A 42 -4.51 12.58 6.06
C GLY A 42 -4.76 13.09 4.64
N ALA A 43 -3.74 13.61 3.95
CA ALA A 43 -3.79 13.98 2.54
C ALA A 43 -3.53 12.78 1.61
N GLU A 44 -2.80 11.78 2.12
CA GLU A 44 -2.58 10.51 1.45
C GLU A 44 -3.86 9.66 1.45
N ARG A 45 -4.11 9.01 0.31
CA ARG A 45 -5.41 8.43 -0.05
C ARG A 45 -5.26 6.93 -0.16
N LEU A 46 -5.55 6.22 0.92
CA LEU A 46 -5.65 4.76 0.87
C LEU A 46 -6.89 4.36 0.07
N ILE A 47 -6.74 3.33 -0.75
CA ILE A 47 -7.88 2.61 -1.32
C ILE A 47 -8.29 1.56 -0.30
N THR A 48 -9.52 1.60 0.18
CA THR A 48 -10.07 0.52 1.02
C THR A 48 -10.99 -0.35 0.19
N ALA A 49 -10.90 -1.66 0.40
CA ALA A 49 -11.73 -2.61 -0.31
C ALA A 49 -12.07 -3.80 0.58
N GLU A 50 -13.16 -4.47 0.24
CA GLU A 50 -13.68 -5.61 0.99
C GLU A 50 -14.08 -6.75 0.04
N ARG A 51 -13.89 -7.99 0.48
CA ARG A 51 -14.31 -9.20 -0.22
C ARG A 51 -14.78 -10.24 0.78
N GLY A 52 -16.10 -10.39 0.90
CA GLY A 52 -16.70 -11.20 1.95
C GLY A 52 -16.38 -10.60 3.33
N ILE A 53 -15.66 -11.34 4.16
CA ILE A 53 -15.21 -10.89 5.49
C ILE A 53 -13.82 -10.23 5.48
N GLU A 54 -13.10 -10.32 4.36
CA GLU A 54 -11.76 -9.75 4.24
C GLU A 54 -11.85 -8.24 4.02
N LYS A 55 -11.11 -7.47 4.83
CA LYS A 55 -11.00 -6.01 4.71
C LYS A 55 -9.55 -5.63 4.46
N ILE A 56 -9.31 -4.78 3.48
CA ILE A 56 -7.97 -4.27 3.18
C ILE A 56 -7.95 -2.74 3.09
N ALA A 57 -6.76 -2.19 3.34
CA ALA A 57 -6.35 -0.85 2.95
C ALA A 57 -5.11 -0.99 2.06
N VAL A 58 -5.04 -0.21 0.99
CA VAL A 58 -3.98 -0.29 -0.01
C VAL A 58 -3.36 1.09 -0.21
N GLU A 59 -2.08 1.20 0.13
CA GLU A 59 -1.24 2.36 -0.19
C GLU A 59 -0.62 2.17 -1.57
N VAL A 60 -0.81 3.14 -2.47
CA VAL A 60 -0.30 3.05 -3.84
C VAL A 60 0.99 3.82 -3.99
N LYS A 61 2.10 3.12 -4.31
CA LYS A 61 3.39 3.75 -4.60
C LYS A 61 3.85 3.45 -6.01
N SER A 62 4.24 4.51 -6.73
CA SER A 62 4.69 4.41 -8.11
C SER A 62 6.18 4.07 -8.25
N PHE A 63 6.99 4.33 -7.21
CA PHE A 63 8.45 4.09 -7.21
C PHE A 63 9.18 4.70 -8.42
N LEU A 64 8.79 5.93 -8.79
CA LEU A 64 9.36 6.67 -9.93
C LEU A 64 10.47 7.65 -9.50
N GLY A 65 10.87 7.66 -8.22
CA GLY A 65 11.95 8.52 -7.75
C GLY A 65 13.29 8.11 -8.35
N ASP A 66 14.28 8.99 -8.21
CA ASP A 66 15.64 8.76 -8.69
C ASP A 66 16.31 7.53 -8.02
N SER A 67 15.78 7.09 -6.88
CA SER A 67 16.33 6.01 -6.07
C SER A 67 15.22 5.12 -5.52
N LEU A 68 15.12 3.90 -6.07
CA LEU A 68 14.19 2.88 -5.59
C LEU A 68 14.38 2.54 -4.11
N ILE A 69 15.62 2.57 -3.61
CA ILE A 69 15.90 2.26 -2.21
C ILE A 69 15.42 3.39 -1.29
N TYR A 70 15.51 4.65 -1.74
CA TYR A 70 14.99 5.79 -0.98
C TYR A 70 13.46 5.77 -0.96
N ASP A 71 12.83 5.53 -2.12
CA ASP A 71 11.38 5.36 -2.22
C ASP A 71 10.90 4.22 -1.30
N PHE A 72 11.66 3.12 -1.23
CA PHE A 72 11.39 2.03 -0.31
C PHE A 72 11.52 2.44 1.17
N HIS A 73 12.58 3.16 1.56
CA HIS A 73 12.70 3.67 2.93
C HIS A 73 11.51 4.55 3.33
N SER A 74 11.08 5.44 2.44
CA SER A 74 9.90 6.29 2.66
C SER A 74 8.63 5.46 2.78
N ALA A 75 8.43 4.47 1.89
CA ALA A 75 7.27 3.59 1.94
C ALA A 75 7.22 2.76 3.23
N VAL A 76 8.36 2.22 3.68
CA VAL A 76 8.46 1.48 4.95
C VAL A 76 8.06 2.37 6.13
N GLY A 77 8.60 3.58 6.22
CA GLY A 77 8.26 4.50 7.31
C GLY A 77 6.77 4.82 7.36
N GLN A 78 6.16 5.10 6.20
CA GLN A 78 4.72 5.39 6.11
C GLN A 78 3.86 4.17 6.45
N MET A 79 4.21 3.00 5.94
CA MET A 79 3.51 1.74 6.22
C MET A 79 3.48 1.42 7.72
N LEU A 80 4.60 1.62 8.43
CA LEU A 80 4.66 1.40 9.88
C LEU A 80 3.70 2.32 10.64
N VAL A 81 3.62 3.60 10.25
CA VAL A 81 2.69 4.55 10.88
C VAL A 81 1.23 4.19 10.57
N TYR A 82 0.95 3.74 9.35
CA TYR A 82 -0.40 3.32 8.97
C TYR A 82 -0.84 2.04 9.66
N GLN A 83 0.05 1.06 9.84
CA GLN A 83 -0.22 -0.14 10.62
C GLN A 83 -0.66 0.22 12.03
N VAL A 84 0.11 1.06 12.74
CA VAL A 84 -0.24 1.50 14.10
C VAL A 84 -1.61 2.17 14.16
N ASN A 85 -1.96 2.98 13.17
CA ASN A 85 -3.28 3.64 13.15
C ASN A 85 -4.42 2.66 12.85
N LEU A 86 -4.23 1.76 11.88
CA LEU A 86 -5.23 0.74 11.56
C LEU A 86 -5.45 -0.22 12.73
N ASP A 87 -4.39 -0.63 13.43
CA ASP A 87 -4.49 -1.48 14.61
C ASP A 87 -5.36 -0.86 15.71
N LEU A 88 -5.38 0.47 15.81
CA LEU A 88 -6.22 1.20 16.78
C LEU A 88 -7.66 1.44 16.30
N GLN A 89 -7.89 1.56 14.99
CA GLN A 89 -9.18 1.98 14.43
C GLN A 89 -10.00 0.85 13.82
N GLU A 90 -9.35 0.00 13.04
CA GLU A 90 -9.94 -1.12 12.32
C GLU A 90 -8.95 -2.30 12.31
N PRO A 91 -8.68 -2.96 13.46
CA PRO A 91 -7.65 -3.99 13.59
C PRO A 91 -7.83 -5.20 12.67
N ASP A 92 -9.05 -5.43 12.18
CA ASP A 92 -9.36 -6.49 11.23
C ASP A 92 -9.03 -6.11 9.76
N ARG A 93 -8.61 -4.85 9.50
CA ARG A 93 -8.29 -4.35 8.15
C ARG A 93 -6.79 -4.48 7.87
N LEU A 94 -6.44 -5.36 6.95
CA LEU A 94 -5.04 -5.61 6.57
C LEU A 94 -4.51 -4.48 5.65
N LEU A 95 -3.34 -3.95 5.98
CA LEU A 95 -2.64 -2.97 5.14
C LEU A 95 -1.74 -3.64 4.11
N TYR A 96 -1.82 -3.19 2.86
CA TYR A 96 -0.99 -3.60 1.74
C TYR A 96 -0.33 -2.40 1.07
N LEU A 97 0.91 -2.57 0.62
CA LEU A 97 1.59 -1.67 -0.30
C LEU A 97 1.42 -2.16 -1.74
N ALA A 98 0.75 -1.38 -2.58
CA ALA A 98 0.70 -1.65 -4.01
C ALA A 98 1.99 -1.20 -4.70
N ILE A 99 2.61 -2.14 -5.42
CA ILE A 99 3.88 -1.95 -6.12
C ILE A 99 3.78 -2.49 -7.56
N PRO A 100 4.21 -1.72 -8.58
CA PRO A 100 4.25 -2.23 -9.95
C PRO A 100 5.14 -3.47 -10.06
N GLU A 101 4.72 -4.47 -10.84
CA GLU A 101 5.47 -5.71 -11.06
C GLU A 101 6.94 -5.47 -11.47
N PRO A 102 7.27 -4.61 -12.45
CA PRO A 102 8.67 -4.37 -12.83
C PRO A 102 9.51 -3.79 -11.67
N THR A 103 8.88 -3.02 -10.79
CA THR A 103 9.54 -2.47 -9.60
C THR A 103 9.77 -3.57 -8.56
N TYR A 104 8.75 -4.39 -8.30
CA TYR A 104 8.86 -5.51 -7.37
C TYR A 104 9.98 -6.47 -7.78
N GLU A 105 10.07 -6.85 -9.06
CA GLU A 105 11.11 -7.75 -9.56
C GLU A 105 12.54 -7.19 -9.40
N ARG A 106 12.70 -5.87 -9.51
CA ARG A 106 13.99 -5.21 -9.30
C ARG A 106 14.34 -5.16 -7.82
N MET A 107 13.36 -4.86 -6.97
CA MET A 107 13.51 -4.78 -5.52
C MET A 107 13.77 -6.14 -4.89
N SER A 108 13.08 -7.20 -5.31
CA SER A 108 13.22 -8.55 -4.76
C SER A 108 14.60 -9.17 -5.01
N ARG A 109 15.35 -8.68 -6.00
CA ARG A 109 16.77 -9.06 -6.20
C ARG A 109 17.68 -8.49 -5.11
N GLN A 110 17.23 -7.49 -4.36
CA GLN A 110 17.96 -6.91 -3.26
C GLN A 110 17.60 -7.63 -1.97
N ARG A 111 18.56 -8.34 -1.37
CA ARG A 111 18.34 -9.07 -0.11
C ARG A 111 17.75 -8.20 1.01
N VAL A 112 18.09 -6.92 1.04
CA VAL A 112 17.56 -5.98 2.04
C VAL A 112 16.05 -5.81 1.94
N PHE A 113 15.47 -5.86 0.74
CA PHE A 113 14.03 -5.70 0.54
C PHE A 113 13.25 -6.81 1.24
N GLU A 114 13.60 -8.07 0.97
CA GLU A 114 12.96 -9.24 1.58
C GLU A 114 13.16 -9.27 3.10
N VAL A 115 14.38 -8.99 3.59
CA VAL A 115 14.67 -8.99 5.03
C VAL A 115 13.87 -7.92 5.78
N VAL A 116 13.74 -6.71 5.20
CA VAL A 116 12.96 -5.62 5.80
C VAL A 116 11.46 -5.95 5.75
N ALA A 117 10.97 -6.42 4.60
CA ALA A 117 9.59 -6.83 4.40
C ALA A 117 9.14 -7.89 5.41
N GLU A 118 9.93 -8.93 5.62
CA GLU A 118 9.64 -10.00 6.57
C GLU A 118 9.72 -9.51 8.03
N ARG A 119 10.76 -8.73 8.37
CA ARG A 119 10.95 -8.22 9.74
C ARG A 119 9.81 -7.33 10.20
N TYR A 120 9.35 -6.44 9.32
CA TYR A 120 8.29 -5.47 9.62
C TYR A 120 6.92 -5.89 9.09
N LYS A 121 6.77 -7.14 8.65
CA LYS A 121 5.49 -7.73 8.27
C LYS A 121 4.74 -6.90 7.21
N LEU A 122 5.47 -6.40 6.22
CA LEU A 122 4.92 -5.53 5.18
C LEU A 122 4.19 -6.36 4.13
N ASN A 123 2.88 -6.18 3.95
CA ASN A 123 2.20 -6.89 2.87
C ASN A 123 2.29 -6.13 1.56
N PHE A 124 2.35 -6.86 0.45
CA PHE A 124 2.43 -6.28 -0.89
C PHE A 124 1.32 -6.81 -1.79
N VAL A 125 0.78 -5.92 -2.61
CA VAL A 125 -0.01 -6.28 -3.78
C VAL A 125 0.75 -5.86 -5.02
N VAL A 126 1.24 -6.85 -5.76
CA VAL A 126 1.98 -6.64 -7.00
C VAL A 126 0.99 -6.57 -8.14
N TYR A 127 1.03 -5.50 -8.91
CA TYR A 127 0.10 -5.28 -10.01
C TYR A 127 0.80 -4.91 -11.31
N GLU A 128 0.16 -5.24 -12.42
CA GLU A 128 0.58 -4.86 -13.76
C GLU A 128 -0.14 -3.56 -14.14
N PRO A 129 0.58 -2.43 -14.36
CA PRO A 129 -0.06 -1.12 -14.54
C PRO A 129 -0.82 -0.92 -15.86
N LEU A 130 -0.47 -1.62 -16.93
CA LEU A 130 -1.05 -1.45 -18.28
C LEU A 130 -2.38 -2.21 -18.41
N ASN A 131 -2.37 -3.47 -18.02
CA ASN A 131 -3.52 -4.37 -18.00
C ASN A 131 -4.39 -4.19 -16.75
N LYS A 132 -3.89 -3.46 -15.73
CA LYS A 132 -4.61 -3.16 -14.49
C LYS A 132 -5.08 -4.45 -13.81
N GLN A 133 -4.13 -5.37 -13.58
CA GLN A 133 -4.39 -6.67 -12.98
C GLN A 133 -3.49 -6.89 -11.79
N ILE A 134 -4.02 -7.60 -10.80
CA ILE A 134 -3.21 -8.07 -9.67
C ILE A 134 -2.46 -9.30 -10.14
N VAL A 135 -1.14 -9.24 -10.05
CA VAL A 135 -0.25 -10.35 -10.39
C VAL A 135 -0.02 -11.24 -9.18
N LYS A 136 0.18 -10.63 -8.01
CA LYS A 136 0.53 -11.37 -6.80
C LYS A 136 0.10 -10.66 -5.53
N TRP A 137 -0.41 -11.44 -4.58
CA TRP A 137 -0.56 -11.04 -3.19
C TRP A 137 0.57 -11.67 -2.36
N ILE A 138 1.27 -10.85 -1.57
CA ILE A 138 2.32 -11.30 -0.66
C ILE A 138 1.92 -10.84 0.74
N ALA A 139 1.58 -11.81 1.58
CA ALA A 139 1.29 -11.58 2.97
C ALA A 139 2.47 -12.01 3.84
N HIS A 140 2.95 -11.12 4.69
CA HIS A 140 3.88 -11.43 5.76
C HIS A 140 3.19 -11.52 7.13
N ASN A 141 1.86 -11.60 7.12
CA ASN A 141 1.00 -11.74 8.29
C ASN A 141 1.19 -13.14 8.93
N LYS A 142 2.00 -13.22 9.99
CA LYS A 142 2.05 -14.27 11.01
C LYS A 142 3.07 -13.91 12.09
#